data_AF-A0A9D7EYR1-F1
#
_entry.id   AF-A0A9D7EYR1-F1
#
_cell.length_a   1.000
_cell.length_b   1.000
_cell.length_c   1.000
_cell.angle_alpha   90.00
_cell.angle_beta   90.00
_cell.angle_gamma   90.00
#
_symmetry.space_group_name_H-M   'P 1'
#
loop_
_entity.id
_entity.type
_entity.pdbx_description
1 polymer ?
#
loop_
_entity_poly.entity_id
_entity_poly.type
_entity_poly.pdbx_seq_one_letter_code
_entity_poly.pdbx_strand_id
1 'polypeptide(L)'
;MMAEKYKVAATISYGAPTPSYLIQELSAQHPVLIGYQTSATSGHAVVVTACSYTQGAYGPIIQSIVVRDPWPTQQNTSGRVEYPGISLANLIQAHWYIRVE
;
A
#
# COMPACT_ATOMS: atom_id res chain seq x y z
N MET A 1 11.49 18.50 26.56
CA MET A 1 10.67 18.49 25.33
C MET A 1 9.30 17.98 25.70
N MET A 2 8.24 18.78 25.56
CA MET A 2 6.88 18.24 25.63
C MET A 2 6.59 17.57 24.28
N ALA A 3 6.11 16.32 24.31
CA ALA A 3 5.67 15.66 23.09
C ALA A 3 4.42 16.38 22.59
N GLU A 4 4.49 16.96 21.39
CA GLU A 4 3.29 17.37 20.66
C GLU A 4 2.43 16.12 20.44
N LYS A 5 1.17 16.19 20.85
CA LYS A 5 0.21 15.10 20.64
C LYS A 5 -0.29 15.20 19.21
N TYR A 6 0.28 14.38 18.33
CA TYR A 6 -0.25 14.20 16.97
C TYR A 6 -1.62 13.55 17.02
N LYS A 7 -2.60 14.11 16.30
CA LYS A 7 -3.85 13.41 16.02
C LYS A 7 -3.64 12.60 14.75
N VAL A 8 -3.93 11.30 14.82
CA VAL A 8 -3.83 10.41 13.65
C VAL A 8 -5.24 10.02 13.24
N ALA A 9 -5.59 10.28 11.98
CA ALA A 9 -6.84 9.87 11.38
C ALA A 9 -6.58 8.76 10.34
N ALA A 10 -7.50 7.79 10.26
CA ALA A 10 -7.43 6.71 9.28
C ALA A 10 -8.82 6.43 8.70
N THR A 11 -8.88 6.28 7.38
CA THR A 11 -10.10 5.91 6.66
C THR A 11 -9.89 4.57 5.97
N ILE A 12 -10.75 3.59 6.26
CA ILE A 12 -10.72 2.26 5.64
C ILE A 12 -11.56 2.23 4.35
N SER A 13 -11.12 1.44 3.39
CA SER A 13 -11.88 1.05 2.21
C SER A 13 -11.61 -0.42 1.87
N TYR A 14 -12.60 -1.11 1.31
CA TYR A 14 -12.49 -2.53 0.96
C TYR A 14 -11.95 -2.72 -0.45
N GLY A 15 -11.18 -3.80 -0.64
CA GLY A 15 -10.46 -4.10 -1.88
C GLY A 15 -9.22 -3.23 -2.11
N ALA A 16 -8.63 -3.34 -3.29
CA ALA A 16 -7.49 -2.53 -3.70
C ALA A 16 -7.87 -1.05 -3.92
N PRO A 17 -6.98 -0.09 -3.62
CA PRO A 17 -7.16 1.30 -4.02
C PRO A 17 -7.22 1.40 -5.56
N THR A 18 -8.01 2.35 -6.08
CA THR A 18 -8.00 2.60 -7.53
C THR A 18 -6.62 3.11 -7.98
N PRO A 19 -6.16 2.80 -9.21
CA PRO A 19 -4.87 3.27 -9.70
C PRO A 19 -4.65 4.78 -9.54
N SER A 20 -5.64 5.59 -9.91
CA SER A 20 -5.55 7.06 -9.82
C SER A 20 -5.37 7.54 -8.38
N TYR A 21 -6.11 6.96 -7.43
CA TYR A 21 -6.04 7.40 -6.03
C TYR A 21 -4.76 6.90 -5.35
N LEU A 22 -4.31 5.68 -5.65
CA LEU A 22 -3.01 5.19 -5.19
C LEU A 22 -1.87 6.10 -5.67
N ILE A 23 -1.87 6.48 -6.96
CA ILE A 23 -0.87 7.38 -7.51
C ILE A 23 -0.93 8.75 -6.83
N GLN A 24 -2.13 9.29 -6.61
CA GLN A 24 -2.31 10.57 -5.93
C GLN A 24 -1.71 10.56 -4.52
N GLU A 25 -2.03 9.55 -3.71
CA GLU A 25 -1.51 9.41 -2.35
C GLU A 25 0.02 9.32 -2.33
N LEU A 26 0.58 8.43 -3.15
CA LEU A 26 2.02 8.21 -3.19
C LEU A 26 2.78 9.42 -3.74
N SER A 27 2.19 10.15 -4.69
CA SER A 27 2.74 11.41 -5.21
C SER A 27 2.74 12.52 -4.17
N ALA A 28 1.77 12.52 -3.25
CA ALA A 28 1.73 13.40 -2.09
C ALA A 28 2.61 12.91 -0.92
N GLN A 29 3.44 11.89 -1.14
CA GLN A 29 4.26 11.24 -0.11
C GLN A 29 3.43 10.70 1.07
N HIS A 30 2.18 10.30 0.81
CA HIS A 30 1.32 9.64 1.78
C HIS A 30 1.33 8.12 1.53
N PRO A 31 2.00 7.34 2.39
CA PRO A 31 1.97 5.89 2.28
C PRO A 31 0.57 5.34 2.53
N VAL A 32 0.22 4.25 1.86
CA VAL A 32 -1.08 3.59 1.98
C VAL A 32 -0.89 2.26 2.70
N LEU A 33 -1.63 2.01 3.77
CA LEU A 33 -1.60 0.70 4.43
C LEU A 33 -2.56 -0.24 3.69
N ILE A 34 -2.14 -1.47 3.45
CA ILE A 34 -2.96 -2.50 2.81
C ILE A 34 -2.98 -3.76 3.67
N GLY A 35 -4.12 -4.45 3.65
CA GLY A 35 -4.28 -5.81 4.17
C GLY A 35 -4.58 -6.73 3.00
N TYR A 36 -3.76 -7.76 2.81
CA TYR A 36 -3.90 -8.70 1.70
C TYR A 36 -3.83 -10.14 2.15
N GLN A 37 -4.48 -11.02 1.38
CA GLN A 37 -4.56 -12.44 1.69
C GLN A 37 -3.23 -13.14 1.35
N THR A 38 -2.71 -13.93 2.29
CA THR A 38 -1.52 -14.77 2.07
C THR A 38 -1.87 -16.26 2.00
N SER A 39 -3.01 -16.67 2.57
CA SER A 39 -3.59 -18.01 2.42
C SER A 39 -5.11 -17.98 2.64
N ALA A 40 -5.80 -19.11 2.52
CA ALA A 40 -7.25 -19.19 2.75
C ALA A 40 -7.70 -18.68 4.13
N THR A 41 -6.83 -18.73 5.14
CA THR A 41 -7.15 -18.39 6.54
C THR A 41 -6.19 -17.35 7.14
N SER A 42 -5.29 -16.78 6.33
CA SER A 42 -4.29 -15.82 6.79
C SER A 42 -4.23 -14.58 5.90
N GLY A 43 -4.01 -13.44 6.54
CA GLY A 43 -3.77 -12.17 5.91
C GLY A 43 -2.48 -11.54 6.44
N HIS A 44 -1.95 -10.58 5.69
CA HIS A 44 -0.80 -9.78 6.10
C HIS A 44 -1.06 -8.31 5.82
N ALA A 45 -0.50 -7.44 6.66
CA ALA A 45 -0.65 -6.00 6.54
C ALA A 45 0.71 -5.33 6.32
N VAL A 46 0.80 -4.50 5.29
CA VAL A 46 2.05 -3.85 4.88
C VAL A 46 1.78 -2.41 4.42
N VAL A 47 2.85 -1.62 4.30
CA VAL A 47 2.75 -0.22 3.87
C VAL A 47 3.21 -0.07 2.43
N VAL A 48 2.34 0.37 1.53
CA VAL A 48 2.69 0.74 0.16
C VAL A 48 3.40 2.10 0.17
N THR A 49 4.57 2.15 -0.46
CA THR A 49 5.40 3.38 -0.50
C THR A 49 5.76 3.84 -1.90
N ALA A 50 5.59 3.00 -2.91
CA ALA A 50 5.75 3.40 -4.31
C ALA A 50 4.95 2.47 -5.23
N CYS A 51 4.66 2.94 -6.44
CA CYS A 51 4.17 2.12 -7.54
C CYS A 51 4.81 2.57 -8.85
N SER A 52 4.96 1.66 -9.80
CA SER A 52 5.19 2.01 -11.20
C SER A 52 3.89 1.91 -11.98
N TYR A 53 3.70 2.79 -12.96
CA TYR A 53 2.49 2.80 -13.76
C TYR A 53 2.77 3.27 -15.20
N THR A 54 1.89 2.88 -16.10
CA THR A 54 1.82 3.42 -17.47
C THR A 54 0.48 4.09 -17.68
N GLN A 55 0.42 5.05 -18.61
CA GLN A 55 -0.86 5.64 -19.01
C GLN A 55 -1.55 4.74 -20.03
N GLY A 56 -2.80 4.37 -19.76
CA GLY A 56 -3.67 3.65 -20.68
C GLY A 56 -4.81 4.54 -21.18
N ALA A 57 -5.55 4.05 -22.18
CA ALA A 57 -6.68 4.79 -22.77
C ALA A 57 -7.81 5.11 -21.77
N TYR A 58 -7.93 4.34 -20.69
CA TYR A 58 -8.98 4.48 -19.67
C TYR A 58 -8.44 4.92 -18.30
N GLY A 59 -7.19 5.38 -18.25
CA GLY A 59 -6.51 5.78 -17.02
C GLY A 59 -5.22 5.00 -16.76
N PRO A 60 -4.55 5.28 -15.62
CA PRO A 60 -3.27 4.66 -15.31
C PRO A 60 -3.42 3.17 -14.98
N ILE A 61 -2.44 2.38 -15.42
CA ILE A 61 -2.35 0.95 -15.18
C ILE A 61 -1.14 0.69 -14.30
N ILE A 62 -1.37 0.21 -13.08
CA ILE A 62 -0.30 -0.12 -12.12
C ILE A 62 0.46 -1.35 -12.62
N GLN A 63 1.76 -1.20 -12.82
CA GLN A 63 2.66 -2.27 -13.27
C GLN A 63 3.27 -3.00 -12.06
N SER A 64 3.76 -2.25 -11.07
CA SER A 64 4.30 -2.81 -9.82
C SER A 64 3.94 -1.97 -8.60
N ILE A 65 3.95 -2.61 -7.44
CA ILE A 65 3.70 -1.99 -6.12
C ILE A 65 4.86 -2.35 -5.19
N VAL A 66 5.47 -1.34 -4.58
CA VAL A 66 6.54 -1.49 -3.59
C VAL A 66 5.95 -1.34 -2.19
N VAL A 67 6.15 -2.35 -1.36
CA VAL A 67 5.71 -2.38 0.03
C VAL A 67 6.86 -2.39 1.02
N ARG A 68 6.57 -1.91 2.23
CA ARG A 68 7.37 -2.10 3.42
C ARG A 68 6.80 -3.26 4.21
N ASP A 69 7.45 -4.41 4.11
CA ASP A 69 7.03 -5.66 4.72
C ASP A 69 7.90 -5.97 5.95
N PRO A 70 7.31 -6.05 7.15
CA PRO A 70 8.05 -6.36 8.37
C PRO A 70 8.46 -7.83 8.50
N TRP A 71 8.00 -8.73 7.60
CA TRP A 71 8.31 -10.16 7.66
C TRP A 71 9.76 -10.44 7.24
N PRO A 72 10.62 -10.91 8.17
CA PRO A 72 12.05 -11.06 7.91
C PRO A 72 12.30 -12.37 7.16
N THR A 73 12.57 -12.29 5.85
CA THR A 73 13.02 -13.43 5.05
C THR A 73 14.46 -13.24 4.59
N GLN A 74 15.11 -14.30 4.12
CA GLN A 74 16.43 -14.19 3.49
C GLN A 74 16.43 -13.24 2.29
N GLN A 75 15.30 -13.15 1.58
CA GLN A 75 15.10 -12.26 0.45
C GLN A 75 14.70 -10.83 0.89
N ASN A 76 14.05 -10.68 2.04
CA ASN A 76 13.56 -9.42 2.57
C ASN A 76 14.35 -8.98 3.82
N THR A 77 15.62 -8.66 3.64
CA THR A 77 16.49 -8.20 4.74
C THR A 77 16.35 -6.70 5.03
N SER A 78 15.82 -5.93 4.08
CA SER A 78 15.68 -4.46 4.17
C SER A 78 14.22 -3.99 4.24
N GLY A 79 13.29 -4.92 4.42
CA GLY A 79 11.85 -4.64 4.49
C GLY A 79 11.24 -4.13 3.18
N ARG A 80 11.94 -4.16 2.05
CA ARG A 80 11.42 -3.69 0.74
C ARG A 80 11.08 -4.89 -0.13
N VAL A 81 9.81 -5.00 -0.51
CA VAL A 81 9.35 -6.01 -1.47
C VAL A 81 8.57 -5.34 -2.59
N GLU A 82 8.74 -5.82 -3.81
CA GLU A 82 8.04 -5.30 -4.99
C GLU A 82 7.25 -6.43 -5.66
N TYR A 83 5.97 -6.19 -5.89
CA TYR A 83 5.05 -7.15 -6.48
C TYR A 83 4.52 -6.63 -7.83
N PRO A 84 4.20 -7.53 -8.78
CA PRO A 84 3.37 -7.16 -9.92
C PRO A 84 2.03 -6.58 -9.42
N GLY A 85 1.64 -5.43 -9.98
CA GLY A 85 0.50 -4.65 -9.49
C GLY A 85 -0.80 -5.46 -9.46
N ILE A 86 -1.11 -6.15 -10.55
CA ILE A 86 -2.32 -6.97 -10.66
C ILE A 86 -2.33 -8.15 -9.67
N SER A 87 -1.18 -8.78 -9.46
CA SER A 87 -1.06 -9.93 -8.57
C SER A 87 -1.33 -9.56 -7.12
N LEU A 88 -0.77 -8.43 -6.66
CA LEU A 88 -1.03 -7.94 -5.31
C LEU A 88 -2.46 -7.39 -5.19
N ALA A 89 -2.92 -6.59 -6.16
CA ALA A 89 -4.25 -5.97 -6.12
C ALA A 89 -5.39 -6.99 -5.97
N ASN A 90 -5.29 -8.14 -6.64
CA ASN A 90 -6.28 -9.22 -6.54
C ASN A 90 -6.35 -9.87 -5.15
N LEU A 91 -5.33 -9.69 -4.32
CA LEU A 91 -5.25 -10.25 -2.96
C LEU A 91 -5.60 -9.21 -1.88
N ILE A 92 -5.63 -7.91 -2.21
CA ILE A 92 -5.94 -6.85 -1.24
C ILE A 92 -7.41 -6.95 -0.84
N GLN A 93 -7.64 -7.15 0.46
CA GLN A 93 -8.98 -7.22 1.05
C GLN A 93 -9.42 -5.85 1.59
N ALA A 94 -8.47 -5.02 2.03
CA ALA A 94 -8.73 -3.67 2.51
C ALA A 94 -7.49 -2.78 2.39
N HIS A 95 -7.73 -1.46 2.36
CA HIS A 95 -6.69 -0.45 2.43
C HIS A 95 -7.10 0.71 3.33
N TRP A 96 -6.11 1.45 3.84
CA TRP A 96 -6.30 2.60 4.71
C TRP A 96 -5.47 3.78 4.25
N TYR A 97 -6.10 4.95 4.20
CA TYR A 97 -5.42 6.23 4.06
C TYR A 97 -5.23 6.83 5.45
N ILE A 98 -3.97 7.16 5.78
CA ILE A 98 -3.58 7.65 7.10
C ILE A 98 -3.14 9.11 6.98
N ARG A 99 -3.52 9.94 7.95
CA ARG A 99 -3.13 11.35 8.05
C ARG A 99 -2.70 11.70 9.46
N VAL A 100 -1.74 12.61 9.55
CA VAL A 100 -1.40 13.33 10.77
C VAL A 100 -2.06 14.71 10.68
N GLU A 101 -2.84 15.06 11.70
CA GLU A 101 -3.57 16.32 11.86
C GLU A 101 -3.00 17.16 13.01
#